data_AF-M1AA52-F1
#
_entry.id   AF-M1AA52-F1
#
_cell.length_a   1.000
_cell.length_b   1.000
_cell.length_c   1.000
_cell.angle_alpha   90.00
_cell.angle_beta   90.00
_cell.angle_gamma   90.00
#
_symmetry.space_group_name_H-M   'P 1'
#
loop_
_entity.id
_entity.type
_entity.pdbx_description
1 polymer ?
#
loop_
_entity_poly.entity_id
_entity_poly.type
_entity_poly.pdbx_seq_one_letter_code
_entity_poly.pdbx_strand_id
1 'polypeptide(L)'
;MMYYRKALKLQAFLDMAEDEDILQGYDAIERKNDTLSAQLEAMADMKFIHVVSCQIYGLQKTTGDPQAQDILNLMKRYPSLRVAYVEEKEEITADKPRKVYSSILVKAVNGFDQEVYRVKLPGPPNIGEGKPENQNHSIIFTRGEALQTIDMNQDNYLEEALKIRNILQEFLKHSGRRPPTILGMREHIFTGRSASKNCDYETI
;
A
#
# COMPACT_ATOMS: atom_id res chain seq x y z
N MET A 1 4.61 3.94 3.75
CA MET A 1 4.62 3.03 2.58
C MET A 1 4.96 3.67 1.23
N MET A 2 4.46 4.87 0.88
CA MET A 2 4.69 5.44 -0.48
C MET A 2 6.14 5.87 -0.78
N TYR A 3 7.04 5.80 0.21
CA TYR A 3 8.44 6.18 0.07
C TYR A 3 9.32 5.11 -0.59
N TYR A 4 8.89 3.84 -0.66
CA TYR A 4 9.71 2.77 -1.28
C TYR A 4 9.89 2.99 -2.76
N ARG A 5 8.81 3.35 -3.47
CA ARG A 5 8.90 3.66 -4.88
C ARG A 5 9.84 4.84 -5.15
N LYS A 6 9.77 5.88 -4.32
CA LYS A 6 10.67 7.04 -4.42
C LYS A 6 12.13 6.65 -4.15
N ALA A 7 12.38 5.84 -3.13
CA ALA A 7 13.71 5.34 -2.82
C ALA A 7 14.28 4.46 -3.95
N LEU A 8 13.47 3.57 -4.52
CA LEU A 8 13.86 2.75 -5.67
C LEU A 8 14.10 3.58 -6.93
N LYS A 9 13.28 4.60 -7.17
CA LYS A 9 13.47 5.55 -8.27
C LYS A 9 14.77 6.35 -8.11
N LEU A 10 15.07 6.81 -6.88
CA LEU A 10 16.31 7.50 -6.56
C LEU A 10 17.53 6.58 -6.69
N GLN A 11 17.43 5.33 -6.23
CA GLN A 11 18.51 4.37 -6.39
C GLN A 11 18.77 4.07 -7.87
N ALA A 12 17.72 3.81 -8.65
CA ALA A 12 17.82 3.64 -10.09
C ALA A 12 18.46 4.86 -10.77
N PHE A 13 18.16 6.07 -10.28
CA PHE A 13 18.77 7.29 -10.78
C PHE A 13 20.28 7.29 -10.52
N LEU A 14 20.70 7.02 -9.29
CA LEU A 14 22.13 6.97 -8.94
C LEU A 14 22.90 5.88 -9.72
N ASP A 15 22.23 4.79 -10.10
CA ASP A 15 22.84 3.70 -10.86
C ASP A 15 22.91 3.98 -12.37
N MET A 16 22.01 4.81 -12.92
CA MET A 16 21.84 5.02 -14.37
C MET A 16 22.21 6.42 -14.87
N ALA A 17 22.25 7.41 -14.00
CA ALA A 17 22.48 8.80 -14.36
C ALA A 17 23.90 9.03 -14.87
N GLU A 18 24.03 9.86 -15.89
CA GLU A 18 25.33 10.36 -16.35
C GLU A 18 25.76 11.59 -15.51
N ASP A 19 27.03 11.99 -15.62
CA ASP A 19 27.56 13.13 -14.84
C ASP A 19 26.75 14.42 -15.04
N GLU A 20 26.25 14.66 -16.26
CA GLU A 20 25.40 15.82 -16.58
C GLU A 20 24.05 15.77 -15.86
N ASP A 21 23.46 14.58 -15.74
CA ASP A 21 22.20 14.36 -15.03
C ASP A 21 22.38 14.55 -13.52
N ILE A 22 23.49 14.06 -12.97
CA ILE A 22 23.85 14.24 -11.55
C ILE A 22 24.03 15.72 -11.23
N LEU A 23 24.69 16.48 -12.11
CA LEU A 23 24.89 17.92 -11.97
C LEU A 23 23.56 18.71 -12.05
N GLN A 24 22.62 18.29 -12.90
CA GLN A 24 21.28 18.88 -12.96
C GLN A 24 20.42 18.52 -11.74
N GLY A 25 20.69 17.36 -11.14
CA GLY A 25 20.04 16.88 -9.92
C GLY A 25 18.70 16.19 -10.16
N TYR A 26 18.37 15.27 -9.25
CA TYR A 26 17.18 14.40 -9.34
C TYR A 26 15.86 15.17 -9.52
N ASP A 27 15.68 16.28 -8.80
CA ASP A 27 14.46 17.10 -8.86
C ASP A 27 14.24 17.75 -10.24
N ALA A 28 15.31 18.02 -10.99
CA ALA A 28 15.19 18.58 -12.34
C ALA A 28 14.64 17.54 -13.33
N ILE A 29 15.02 16.27 -13.15
CA ILE A 29 14.65 15.14 -14.02
C ILE A 29 13.22 14.67 -13.74
N GLU A 30 12.76 14.72 -12.49
CA GLU A 30 11.34 14.49 -12.18
C GLU A 30 10.42 15.51 -12.87
N ARG A 31 10.89 16.74 -13.09
CA ARG A 31 10.07 17.82 -13.66
C ARG A 31 10.02 17.82 -15.19
N LYS A 32 11.03 17.24 -15.86
CA LYS A 32 11.19 17.41 -17.31
C LYS A 32 10.53 16.36 -18.20
N ASN A 33 9.97 15.29 -17.65
CA ASN A 33 9.33 14.21 -18.44
C ASN A 33 10.29 13.63 -19.52
N ASP A 34 11.58 13.56 -19.18
CA ASP A 34 12.66 13.06 -20.04
C ASP A 34 12.65 11.53 -20.13
N THR A 35 13.33 10.99 -21.14
CA THR A 35 13.48 9.53 -21.36
C THR A 35 14.03 8.81 -20.14
N LEU A 36 15.03 9.39 -19.46
CA LEU A 36 15.58 8.85 -18.21
C LEU A 36 14.49 8.75 -17.13
N SER A 37 13.68 9.80 -16.93
CA SER A 37 12.61 9.79 -15.93
C SER A 37 11.62 8.64 -16.17
N ALA A 38 11.24 8.39 -17.42
CA ALA A 38 10.37 7.27 -17.79
C ALA A 38 11.01 5.90 -17.50
N GLN A 39 12.32 5.74 -17.76
CA GLN A 39 13.06 4.51 -17.45
C GLN A 39 13.14 4.26 -15.94
N LEU A 40 13.41 5.31 -15.16
CA LEU A 40 13.46 5.23 -13.70
C LEU A 40 12.10 4.82 -13.10
N GLU A 41 11.01 5.37 -13.63
CA GLU A 41 9.67 4.97 -13.24
C GLU A 41 9.35 3.52 -13.58
N ALA A 42 9.70 3.09 -14.80
CA ALA A 42 9.53 1.70 -15.21
C ALA A 42 10.32 0.74 -14.30
N MET A 43 11.56 1.09 -13.94
CA MET A 43 12.36 0.30 -13.00
C MET A 43 11.72 0.19 -11.62
N ALA A 44 11.26 1.31 -11.06
CA ALA A 44 10.61 1.31 -9.75
C ALA A 44 9.32 0.46 -9.78
N ASP A 45 8.51 0.58 -10.84
CA ASP A 45 7.25 -0.15 -11.01
C ASP A 45 7.45 -1.65 -11.27
N MET A 46 8.58 -2.05 -11.86
CA MET A 46 8.98 -3.47 -12.00
C MET A 46 9.43 -4.07 -10.67
N LYS A 47 10.09 -3.29 -9.82
CA LYS A 47 10.68 -3.78 -8.56
C LYS A 47 9.71 -3.78 -7.39
N PHE A 48 8.72 -2.88 -7.40
CA PHE A 48 7.81 -2.73 -6.27
C PHE A 48 6.39 -2.42 -6.72
N ILE A 49 5.45 -3.23 -6.24
CA ILE A 49 4.03 -3.06 -6.50
C ILE A 49 3.30 -2.99 -5.15
N HIS A 50 2.40 -2.01 -5.02
CA HIS A 50 1.57 -1.85 -3.84
C HIS A 50 0.10 -2.07 -4.21
N VAL A 51 -0.49 -3.11 -3.63
CA VAL A 51 -1.92 -3.43 -3.76
C VAL A 51 -2.62 -3.17 -2.44
N VAL A 52 -3.65 -2.32 -2.46
CA VAL A 52 -4.56 -2.10 -1.34
C VAL A 52 -5.83 -2.91 -1.58
N SER A 53 -6.23 -3.74 -0.61
CA SER A 53 -7.55 -4.37 -0.66
C SER A 53 -8.59 -3.46 -0.04
N CYS A 54 -9.59 -3.08 -0.82
CA CYS A 54 -10.79 -2.40 -0.35
C CYS A 54 -12.00 -3.05 -1.02
N GLN A 55 -12.52 -4.12 -0.42
CA GLN A 55 -13.58 -4.93 -1.03
C GLN A 55 -14.83 -4.12 -1.39
N ILE A 56 -15.21 -3.20 -0.52
CA ILE A 56 -16.42 -2.39 -0.64
C ILE A 56 -16.33 -1.30 -1.72
N TYR A 57 -15.13 -1.03 -2.27
CA TYR A 57 -14.94 0.05 -3.23
C TYR A 57 -15.86 -0.09 -4.46
N GLY A 58 -16.14 -1.32 -4.92
CA GLY A 58 -17.08 -1.57 -6.00
C GLY A 58 -18.50 -1.09 -5.68
N LEU A 59 -18.98 -1.41 -4.47
CA LEU A 59 -20.28 -0.96 -3.97
C LEU A 59 -20.31 0.56 -3.78
N GLN A 60 -19.24 1.13 -3.21
CA GLN A 60 -19.14 2.59 -3.00
C GLN A 60 -19.22 3.36 -4.32
N LYS A 61 -18.61 2.84 -5.39
CA LYS A 61 -18.73 3.42 -6.73
C LYS A 61 -20.16 3.40 -7.24
N THR A 62 -20.87 2.27 -7.08
CA THR A 62 -22.24 2.14 -7.60
C THR A 62 -23.26 2.93 -6.80
N THR A 63 -23.05 3.10 -5.49
CA THR A 63 -23.93 3.88 -4.62
C THR A 63 -23.62 5.38 -4.61
N GLY A 64 -22.49 5.81 -5.22
CA GLY A 64 -22.06 7.19 -5.21
C GLY A 64 -21.53 7.66 -3.85
N ASP A 65 -20.99 6.75 -3.04
CA ASP A 65 -20.37 7.07 -1.75
C ASP A 65 -19.13 7.98 -1.98
N PRO A 66 -19.03 9.15 -1.30
CA PRO A 66 -17.88 10.04 -1.39
C PRO A 66 -16.52 9.35 -1.17
N GLN A 67 -16.47 8.30 -0.34
CA GLN A 67 -15.23 7.55 -0.09
C GLN A 67 -14.66 6.90 -1.36
N ALA A 68 -15.50 6.58 -2.35
CA ALA A 68 -15.01 6.09 -3.64
C ALA A 68 -14.14 7.15 -4.35
N GLN A 69 -14.50 8.42 -4.23
CA GLN A 69 -13.72 9.51 -4.81
C GLN A 69 -12.40 9.71 -4.07
N ASP A 70 -12.37 9.52 -2.75
CA ASP A 70 -11.15 9.58 -1.95
C ASP A 70 -10.16 8.47 -2.34
N ILE A 71 -10.64 7.25 -2.53
CA ILE A 71 -9.84 6.12 -3.01
C ILE A 71 -9.28 6.42 -4.42
N LEU A 72 -10.11 6.97 -5.32
CA LEU A 72 -9.66 7.38 -6.65
C LEU A 72 -8.60 8.50 -6.58
N ASN A 73 -8.80 9.50 -5.72
CA ASN A 73 -7.83 10.58 -5.51
C ASN A 73 -6.50 10.04 -4.96
N LEU A 74 -6.55 9.05 -4.08
CA LEU A 74 -5.36 8.37 -3.57
C LEU A 74 -4.60 7.66 -4.71
N MET A 75 -5.30 6.92 -5.58
CA MET A 75 -4.68 6.29 -6.76
C MET A 75 -4.10 7.33 -7.74
N LYS A 76 -4.78 8.48 -7.94
CA LYS A 76 -4.25 9.58 -8.78
C LYS A 76 -2.96 10.16 -8.20
N ARG A 77 -2.92 10.36 -6.88
CA ARG A 77 -1.76 10.91 -6.18
C ARG A 77 -0.56 9.94 -6.20
N TYR A 78 -0.85 8.64 -6.22
CA TYR A 78 0.16 7.59 -6.21
C TYR A 78 -0.04 6.62 -7.38
N PRO A 79 0.51 6.92 -8.57
CA PRO A 79 0.22 6.18 -9.82
C PRO A 79 0.53 4.68 -9.78
N SER A 80 1.46 4.25 -8.93
CA SER A 80 1.80 2.83 -8.73
C SER A 80 0.83 2.08 -7.83
N LEU A 81 -0.05 2.80 -7.11
CA LEU A 81 -1.03 2.20 -6.22
C LEU A 81 -2.09 1.50 -7.05
N ARG A 82 -2.38 0.26 -6.65
CA ARG A 82 -3.48 -0.52 -7.21
C ARG A 82 -4.48 -0.83 -6.11
N VAL A 83 -5.76 -0.82 -6.44
CA VAL A 83 -6.84 -1.15 -5.50
C VAL A 83 -7.54 -2.40 -5.99
N ALA A 84 -7.59 -3.40 -5.13
CA ALA A 84 -8.36 -4.62 -5.34
C ALA A 84 -9.71 -4.48 -4.64
N TYR A 85 -10.81 -4.75 -5.35
CA TYR A 85 -12.16 -4.74 -4.79
C TYR A 85 -13.03 -5.88 -5.30
N VAL A 86 -14.19 -6.07 -4.67
CA VAL A 86 -15.19 -7.06 -5.08
C VAL A 86 -16.33 -6.36 -5.79
N GLU A 87 -16.70 -6.88 -6.96
CA GLU A 87 -17.88 -6.47 -7.70
C GLU A 87 -18.94 -7.55 -7.65
N GLU A 88 -20.17 -7.14 -7.34
CA GLU A 88 -21.39 -7.95 -7.49
C GLU A 88 -22.21 -7.37 -8.65
N LYS A 89 -22.50 -8.20 -9.65
CA LYS A 89 -23.36 -7.87 -10.79
C LYS A 89 -24.45 -8.92 -10.97
N GLU A 90 -25.62 -8.50 -11.41
CA GLU A 90 -26.66 -9.42 -11.88
C GLU A 90 -26.48 -9.66 -13.38
N GLU A 91 -26.28 -10.93 -13.76
CA GLU A 91 -26.21 -11.39 -15.14
C GLU A 91 -27.38 -12.32 -15.44
N ILE A 92 -27.98 -12.21 -16.62
CA ILE A 92 -29.01 -13.16 -17.07
C ILE A 92 -28.32 -14.36 -17.68
N THR A 93 -28.43 -15.52 -17.03
CA THR A 93 -27.93 -16.80 -17.57
C THR A 93 -29.08 -17.79 -17.66
N ALA A 94 -29.36 -18.31 -18.85
CA ALA A 94 -30.48 -19.23 -19.10
C ALA A 94 -31.83 -18.70 -18.58
N ASP A 95 -32.17 -17.46 -18.98
CA ASP A 95 -33.40 -16.74 -18.63
C ASP A 95 -33.66 -16.55 -17.12
N LYS A 96 -32.63 -16.72 -16.29
CA LYS A 96 -32.71 -16.48 -14.85
C LYS A 96 -31.64 -15.46 -14.42
N PRO A 97 -32.00 -14.46 -13.60
CA PRO A 97 -31.01 -13.57 -13.01
C PRO A 97 -30.12 -14.38 -12.06
N ARG A 98 -28.81 -14.21 -12.20
CA ARG A 98 -27.80 -14.80 -11.32
C ARG A 98 -26.81 -13.73 -10.90
N LYS A 99 -26.49 -13.72 -9.61
CA LYS A 99 -25.43 -12.88 -9.08
C LYS A 99 -24.08 -13.46 -9.47
N VAL A 100 -23.25 -12.62 -10.08
CA VAL A 100 -21.88 -12.92 -10.47
C VAL A 100 -20.96 -12.03 -9.66
N TYR A 101 -19.97 -12.67 -9.06
CA TYR A 101 -18.98 -12.03 -8.22
C TYR A 101 -17.64 -12.00 -8.96
N SER A 102 -16.98 -10.86 -8.96
CA SER A 102 -15.64 -10.70 -9.53
C SER A 102 -14.73 -9.98 -8.55
N SER A 103 -13.51 -10.48 -8.42
CA SER A 103 -12.41 -9.72 -7.81
C SER A 103 -11.73 -8.91 -8.92
N ILE A 104 -11.56 -7.61 -8.71
CA ILE A 104 -11.07 -6.67 -9.73
C ILE A 104 -9.90 -5.88 -9.15
N LEU A 105 -8.82 -5.79 -9.92
CA LEU A 105 -7.70 -4.90 -9.65
C LEU A 105 -7.80 -3.68 -10.56
N VAL A 106 -7.79 -2.48 -9.98
CA VAL A 106 -7.76 -1.22 -10.73
C VAL A 106 -6.52 -0.40 -10.40
N LYS A 107 -6.19 0.53 -11.29
CA LYS A 107 -5.22 1.61 -11.07
C LYS A 107 -5.74 2.91 -11.69
N ALA A 108 -5.24 4.06 -11.23
CA ALA A 108 -5.58 5.33 -11.88
C ALA A 108 -4.84 5.49 -13.21
N VAL A 109 -5.58 5.77 -14.28
CA VAL A 109 -5.05 6.11 -15.61
C VAL A 109 -5.92 7.22 -16.19
N ASN A 110 -5.30 8.30 -16.66
CA ASN A 110 -5.98 9.47 -17.24
C ASN A 110 -7.09 10.05 -16.34
N GLY A 111 -6.91 9.96 -15.03
CA GLY A 111 -7.85 10.51 -14.06
C GLY A 111 -9.04 9.62 -13.72
N PHE A 112 -9.08 8.38 -14.22
CA PHE A 112 -10.13 7.40 -13.92
C PHE A 112 -9.51 6.11 -13.38
N ASP A 113 -10.26 5.36 -12.58
CA ASP A 113 -9.88 3.99 -12.26
C ASP A 113 -10.09 3.11 -13.50
N GLN A 114 -9.05 2.40 -13.92
CA GLN A 114 -9.11 1.47 -15.03
C GLN A 114 -8.82 0.07 -14.53
N GLU A 115 -9.64 -0.89 -14.99
CA GLU A 115 -9.45 -2.31 -14.71
C GLU A 115 -8.14 -2.81 -15.31
N VAL A 116 -7.31 -3.41 -14.47
CA VAL A 116 -6.07 -4.08 -14.85
C VAL A 116 -6.31 -5.58 -14.99
N TYR A 117 -6.98 -6.16 -14.00
CA TYR A 117 -7.33 -7.58 -13.98
C TYR A 117 -8.73 -7.78 -13.41
N ARG A 118 -9.39 -8.82 -13.90
CA ARG A 118 -10.71 -9.28 -13.44
C ARG A 118 -10.67 -10.79 -13.30
N VAL A 119 -11.07 -11.29 -12.13
CA VAL A 119 -11.15 -12.71 -11.83
C VAL A 119 -12.56 -13.02 -11.37
N LYS A 120 -13.27 -13.85 -12.14
CA LYS A 120 -14.60 -14.33 -11.77
C LYS A 120 -14.47 -15.27 -10.57
N LEU A 121 -15.24 -15.01 -9.52
CA LEU A 121 -15.29 -15.83 -8.32
C LEU A 121 -16.32 -16.95 -8.49
N PRO A 122 -16.11 -18.12 -7.85
CA PRO A 122 -17.01 -19.27 -7.96
C PRO A 122 -18.36 -19.07 -7.26
N GLY A 123 -18.51 -18.02 -6.46
CA GLY A 123 -19.70 -17.72 -5.67
C GLY A 123 -19.55 -16.43 -4.87
N PRO A 124 -20.50 -16.13 -3.97
CA PRO A 124 -20.38 -14.99 -3.08
C PRO A 124 -19.10 -15.13 -2.26
N PRO A 125 -18.24 -14.09 -2.24
CA PRO A 125 -17.08 -14.10 -1.38
C PRO A 125 -17.55 -14.13 0.09
N ASN A 126 -17.36 -15.26 0.78
CA ASN A 126 -17.43 -15.34 2.24
C ASN A 126 -16.21 -14.65 2.84
N ILE A 127 -16.08 -13.35 2.59
CA ILE A 127 -14.93 -12.55 2.98
C ILE A 127 -15.47 -11.65 4.10
N GLY A 128 -15.31 -12.12 5.35
CA GLY A 128 -15.73 -11.37 6.54
C GLY A 128 -15.00 -10.03 6.67
N GLU A 129 -15.40 -9.21 7.65
CA GLU A 129 -14.80 -7.87 7.90
C GLU A 129 -13.36 -7.90 8.44
N GLY A 130 -12.65 -9.02 8.34
CA GLY A 130 -11.32 -9.18 8.90
C GLY A 130 -10.18 -8.74 7.98
N LYS A 131 -9.04 -8.45 8.61
CA LYS A 131 -7.78 -8.12 7.93
C LYS A 131 -7.22 -9.30 7.11
N PRO A 132 -7.24 -10.56 7.60
CA PRO A 132 -6.79 -11.72 6.81
C PRO A 132 -7.59 -11.92 5.52
N GLU A 133 -8.88 -11.67 5.56
CA GLU A 133 -9.82 -11.84 4.45
C GLU A 133 -9.53 -10.83 3.33
N ASN A 134 -9.25 -9.58 3.70
CA ASN A 134 -8.76 -8.55 2.79
C ASN A 134 -7.42 -8.93 2.13
N GLN A 135 -6.50 -9.53 2.88
CA GLN A 135 -5.20 -9.96 2.35
C GLN A 135 -5.35 -11.16 1.40
N ASN A 136 -6.17 -12.15 1.77
CA ASN A 136 -6.46 -13.32 0.93
C ASN A 136 -7.16 -12.93 -0.38
N HIS A 137 -8.03 -11.93 -0.34
CA HIS A 137 -8.68 -11.40 -1.53
C HIS A 137 -7.67 -10.82 -2.53
N SER A 138 -6.70 -10.02 -2.07
CA SER A 138 -5.79 -9.31 -2.95
C SER A 138 -4.56 -10.12 -3.39
N ILE A 139 -4.26 -11.23 -2.72
CA ILE A 139 -3.06 -12.05 -3.00
C ILE A 139 -3.00 -12.54 -4.45
N ILE A 140 -4.15 -12.80 -5.09
CA ILE A 140 -4.21 -13.27 -6.47
C ILE A 140 -3.66 -12.23 -7.47
N PHE A 141 -3.57 -10.96 -7.08
CA PHE A 141 -3.05 -9.85 -7.88
C PHE A 141 -1.60 -9.50 -7.60
N THR A 142 -0.97 -10.12 -6.62
CA THR A 142 0.43 -9.87 -6.29
C THR A 142 1.33 -10.87 -7.03
N ARG A 143 2.49 -10.40 -7.48
CA ARG A 143 3.53 -11.21 -8.15
C ARG A 143 4.87 -10.66 -7.72
N GLY A 144 5.88 -11.52 -7.60
CA GLY A 144 7.23 -11.15 -7.19
C GLY A 144 7.89 -12.26 -6.39
N GLU A 145 9.15 -12.04 -6.03
CA GLU A 145 9.95 -12.99 -5.24
C GLU A 145 9.55 -12.98 -3.76
N ALA A 146 9.06 -11.84 -3.26
CA ALA A 146 8.62 -11.66 -1.89
C ALA A 146 7.27 -10.96 -1.85
N LEU A 147 6.41 -11.38 -0.92
CA LEU A 147 5.13 -10.75 -0.61
C LEU A 147 5.12 -10.41 0.88
N GLN A 148 4.88 -9.14 1.18
CA GLN A 148 4.60 -8.69 2.53
C GLN A 148 3.14 -8.26 2.61
N THR A 149 2.38 -8.88 3.51
CA THR A 149 1.03 -8.42 3.84
C THR A 149 1.11 -7.52 5.06
N ILE A 150 0.46 -6.36 4.99
CA ILE A 150 0.49 -5.37 6.07
C ILE A 150 -0.96 -5.01 6.41
N ASP A 151 -1.23 -4.95 7.69
CA ASP A 151 -2.52 -4.56 8.24
C ASP A 151 -2.56 -3.03 8.42
N MET A 152 -3.68 -2.39 8.04
CA MET A 152 -3.79 -0.93 8.10
C MET A 152 -3.73 -0.36 9.53
N ASN A 153 -4.00 -1.18 10.55
CA ASN A 153 -3.87 -0.78 11.95
C ASN A 153 -2.54 -1.24 12.57
N GLN A 154 -1.68 -1.94 11.80
CA GLN A 154 -0.33 -2.20 12.22
C GLN A 154 0.56 -1.08 11.68
N ASP A 155 0.98 -0.20 12.58
CA ASP A 155 2.29 0.41 12.39
C ASP A 155 3.31 -0.72 12.54
N ASN A 156 4.02 -1.03 11.46
CA ASN A 156 5.48 -1.19 11.51
C ASN A 156 6.05 -1.43 10.11
N TYR A 157 7.04 -0.59 9.82
CA TYR A 157 7.81 -0.55 8.60
C TYR A 157 8.84 -1.68 8.65
N LEU A 158 8.93 -2.52 7.61
CA LEU A 158 10.10 -3.39 7.42
C LEU A 158 11.41 -2.58 7.53
N GLU A 159 11.33 -1.30 7.17
CA GLU A 159 12.40 -0.31 7.24
C GLU A 159 12.59 0.26 8.63
N GLU A 160 11.59 0.30 9.51
CA GLU A 160 11.82 0.55 10.94
C GLU A 160 12.57 -0.63 11.53
N ALA A 161 12.21 -1.86 11.20
CA ALA A 161 12.98 -3.03 11.62
C ALA A 161 14.45 -2.97 11.13
N LEU A 162 14.70 -2.49 9.90
CA LEU A 162 16.05 -2.26 9.40
C LEU A 162 16.75 -1.06 10.08
N LYS A 163 16.02 0.01 10.42
CA LYS A 163 16.53 1.18 11.16
C LYS A 163 16.81 0.87 12.63
N ILE A 164 16.13 -0.10 13.23
CA ILE A 164 16.32 -0.51 14.63
C ILE A 164 17.80 -0.86 14.87
N ARG A 165 18.49 -1.50 13.92
CA ARG A 165 19.94 -1.74 14.05
C ARG A 165 20.73 -0.43 14.20
N ASN A 166 20.46 0.58 13.39
CA ASN A 166 21.14 1.88 13.46
C ASN A 166 20.78 2.64 14.75
N ILE A 167 19.51 2.59 15.17
CA ILE A 167 19.05 3.18 16.44
C ILE A 167 19.73 2.51 17.62
N LEU A 168 19.77 1.17 17.66
CA LEU A 168 20.42 0.40 18.72
C LEU A 168 21.93 0.66 18.79
N GLN A 169 22.59 0.93 17.64
CA GLN A 169 23.99 1.34 17.63
C GLN A 169 24.24 2.68 18.33
N GLU A 170 23.28 3.60 18.33
CA GLU A 170 23.43 4.87 19.07
C GLU A 170 23.51 4.64 20.59
N PHE A 171 22.91 3.57 21.11
CA PHE A 171 23.04 3.17 22.53
C PHE A 171 24.42 2.59 22.89
N LEU A 172 25.21 2.18 21.89
CA LEU A 172 26.56 1.66 22.09
C LEU A 172 27.62 2.79 22.14
N LYS A 173 27.28 3.99 21.64
CA LYS A 173 28.18 5.15 21.64
C LYS A 173 28.04 5.93 22.96
N HIS A 174 29.17 6.25 23.59
CA HIS A 174 29.20 7.11 24.77
C HIS A 174 29.24 8.59 24.36
N SER A 175 28.07 9.20 24.18
CA SER A 175 27.94 10.59 23.69
C SER A 175 27.95 11.67 24.80
N GLY A 176 28.39 11.34 26.02
CA GLY A 176 28.49 12.31 27.12
C GLY A 176 28.21 11.71 28.50
N ARG A 177 27.86 12.58 29.47
CA ARG A 177 27.64 12.19 30.89
C ARG A 177 26.40 11.34 31.15
N ARG A 178 25.47 11.24 30.20
CA ARG A 178 24.22 10.46 30.35
C ARG A 178 24.08 9.46 29.20
N PRO A 179 23.73 8.21 29.48
CA PRO A 179 23.49 7.22 28.43
C PRO A 179 22.25 7.61 27.60
N PRO A 180 22.24 7.30 26.29
CA PRO A 180 21.03 7.41 25.48
C PRO A 180 19.88 6.64 26.13
N THR A 181 18.68 7.20 26.15
CA THR A 181 17.49 6.60 26.78
C THR A 181 16.28 6.73 25.86
N ILE A 182 15.47 5.68 25.73
CA ILE A 182 14.22 5.72 24.97
C ILE A 182 13.16 6.40 25.84
N LEU A 183 12.57 7.49 25.35
CA LEU A 183 11.42 8.13 25.99
C LEU A 183 10.14 7.63 25.31
N GLY A 184 9.41 6.72 25.97
CA GLY A 184 8.06 6.36 25.57
C GLY A 184 7.05 7.38 26.11
N MET A 185 6.00 7.67 25.34
CA MET A 185 4.82 8.37 25.85
C MET A 185 3.69 7.36 26.11
N ARG A 186 2.83 7.64 27.10
CA ARG A 186 1.60 6.84 27.30
C ARG A 186 0.70 7.03 26.09
N GLU A 187 0.39 5.95 25.40
CA GLU A 187 -0.66 5.93 24.39
C GLU A 187 -1.99 5.65 25.09
N HIS A 188 -2.96 6.56 24.90
CA HIS A 188 -4.33 6.34 25.35
C HIS A 188 -5.13 5.71 24.21
N ILE A 189 -5.34 4.40 24.28
CA ILE A 189 -6.17 3.68 23.32
C ILE A 189 -7.65 3.87 23.70
N PHE A 190 -8.35 4.71 22.95
CA PHE A 190 -9.80 4.86 23.07
C PHE A 190 -10.51 3.92 22.09
N THR A 191 -10.77 2.68 22.51
CA THR A 191 -11.64 1.78 21.73
C THR A 191 -13.09 2.18 21.96
N GLY A 192 -13.78 2.61 20.89
CA GLY A 192 -15.23 2.81 20.90
C GLY A 192 -15.95 1.56 21.39
N ARG A 193 -16.95 1.74 22.26
CA ARG A 193 -17.69 0.73 23.04
C ARG A 193 -17.87 -0.62 22.32
N SER A 194 -16.91 -1.53 22.49
CA SER A 194 -17.06 -3.00 22.51
C SER A 194 -15.68 -3.62 22.70
N ALA A 195 -15.52 -4.33 23.83
CA ALA A 195 -14.38 -5.16 24.23
C ALA A 195 -13.11 -4.46 24.76
N SER A 196 -13.12 -4.16 26.05
CA SER A 196 -11.90 -4.10 26.86
C SER A 196 -11.28 -5.50 26.97
N LYS A 197 -10.10 -5.72 26.39
CA LYS A 197 -9.15 -6.72 26.89
C LYS A 197 -8.00 -5.95 27.51
N ASN A 198 -7.92 -5.97 28.85
CA ASN A 198 -6.75 -5.50 29.56
C ASN A 198 -5.56 -6.38 29.15
N CYS A 199 -4.54 -5.79 28.53
CA CYS A 199 -3.19 -6.33 28.57
C CYS A 199 -2.50 -5.64 29.74
N ASP A 200 -2.63 -6.25 30.92
CA ASP A 200 -1.81 -5.88 32.08
C ASP A 200 -0.38 -6.37 31.80
N TYR A 201 0.50 -5.45 31.45
CA TYR A 201 1.94 -5.67 31.61
C TYR A 201 2.30 -5.27 33.03
N GLU A 202 2.37 -6.25 33.93
CA GLU A 202 3.06 -6.10 35.21
C GLU A 202 4.56 -5.93 34.92
N THR A 203 5.09 -4.76 35.27
CA THR A 203 6.53 -4.50 35.33
C THR A 203 7.06 -5.03 36.67
N ILE A 204 8.16 -5.79 36.62
CA ILE A 204 9.02 -6.08 37.79
C ILE A 204 9.78 -4.80 38.17
#